data_AF-A0A431RDB8-F1
#
_entry.id   AF-A0A431RDB8-F1
#
_cell.length_a   1.000
_cell.length_b   1.000
_cell.length_c   1.000
_cell.angle_alpha   90.00
_cell.angle_beta   90.00
_cell.angle_gamma   90.00
#
_symmetry.space_group_name_H-M   'P 1'
#
loop_
_entity.id
_entity.type
_entity.pdbx_description
1 polymer ?
#
loop_
_entity_poly.entity_id
_entity_poly.type
_entity_poly.pdbx_seq_one_letter_code
_entity_poly.pdbx_strand_id
1 'polypeptide(L)' 'DEAVQMFGAQGISQDTPLARSWTHLRTLRLADGPDAVHRRQVARTELKKYTQEKV' A
#
# COMPACT_ATOMS: atom_id res chain seq x y z
N ASP A 1 9.27 1.44 -5.66
CA ASP A 1 9.88 0.24 -6.25
C ASP A 1 10.76 0.64 -7.41
N GLU A 2 10.19 1.36 -8.39
CA GLU A 2 10.91 1.93 -9.54
C GLU A 2 12.19 2.71 -9.16
N ALA A 3 12.15 3.54 -8.12
CA ALA A 3 13.34 4.26 -7.64
C ALA A 3 14.48 3.32 -7.17
N VAL A 4 14.15 2.20 -6.52
CA VAL A 4 15.14 1.17 -6.14
C VAL A 4 15.70 0.51 -7.40
N GLN A 5 14.83 0.18 -8.35
CA GLN A 5 15.23 -0.45 -9.61
C GLN A 5 16.16 0.44 -10.45
N MET A 6 15.87 1.74 -10.54
CA MET A 6 16.70 2.71 -11.26
C MET A 6 18.12 2.84 -10.67
N PHE A 7 18.28 2.61 -9.37
CA PHE A 7 19.57 2.66 -8.69
C PHE A 7 20.33 1.32 -8.74
N GLY A 8 19.75 0.28 -9.34
CA GLY A 8 20.35 -1.06 -9.41
C GLY A 8 20.71 -1.60 -8.02
N ALA A 9 21.88 -2.23 -7.90
CA ALA A 9 22.35 -2.79 -6.63
C ALA A 9 22.46 -1.73 -5.51
N GLN A 10 22.75 -0.47 -5.85
CA GLN A 10 22.83 0.61 -4.87
C GLN A 10 21.45 0.97 -4.28
N GLY A 11 20.36 0.66 -4.98
CA GLY A 11 18.99 0.90 -4.52
C GLY A 11 18.58 0.04 -3.32
N ILE A 12 19.25 -1.09 -3.11
CA ILE A 12 19.07 -1.97 -1.94
C ILE A 12 20.22 -1.89 -0.92
N SER A 13 21.26 -1.12 -1.23
CA SER A 13 22.38 -0.87 -0.33
C SER A 13 21.98 0.02 0.86
N GLN A 14 22.78 0.00 1.92
CA GLN A 14 22.67 0.93 3.05
C GLN A 14 23.30 2.30 2.74
N ASP A 15 23.97 2.44 1.60
CA ASP A 15 24.60 3.70 1.15
C ASP A 15 23.57 4.78 0.79
N THR A 16 22.32 4.39 0.54
CA THR A 16 21.22 5.31 0.25
C THR A 16 20.05 5.05 1.20
N PRO A 17 19.18 6.04 1.45
CA PRO A 17 18.00 5.82 2.29
C PRO A 17 16.93 4.94 1.62
N LEU A 18 17.08 4.59 0.33
CA LEU A 18 16.04 3.97 -0.49
C LEU A 18 15.55 2.63 0.08
N ALA A 19 16.46 1.77 0.52
CA ALA A 19 16.12 0.46 1.08
C ALA A 19 15.25 0.60 2.35
N ARG A 20 15.59 1.55 3.23
CA ARG A 20 14.83 1.82 4.47
C ARG A 20 13.44 2.38 4.13
N SER A 21 13.37 3.38 3.26
CA SER A 21 12.10 4.00 2.85
C SER A 21 11.18 2.99 2.17
N TRP A 22 11.70 2.16 1.26
CA TRP A 22 10.93 1.13 0.56
C TRP A 22 10.35 0.08 1.51
N THR A 23 11.13 -0.34 2.50
CA THR A 23 10.67 -1.29 3.52
C THR A 23 9.62 -0.67 4.43
N HIS A 24 9.85 0.57 4.90
CA HIS A 24 8.90 1.29 5.74
C HIS A 24 7.56 1.54 5.05
N LEU A 25 7.56 1.93 3.76
CA LEU A 25 6.32 2.11 3.00
C LEU A 25 5.46 0.83 2.95
N ARG A 26 6.07 -0.35 2.96
CA ARG A 26 5.30 -1.61 2.98
C ARG A 26 4.62 -1.86 4.31
N THR A 27 5.19 -1.41 5.42
CA THR A 27 4.54 -1.57 6.73
C THR A 27 3.27 -0.72 6.81
N LEU A 28 3.23 0.43 6.12
CA LEU A 28 2.06 1.31 6.07
C LEU A 28 0.85 0.67 5.37
N ARG A 29 1.03 -0.36 4.53
CA ARG A 29 -0.08 -1.11 3.93
C ARG A 29 -0.87 -1.96 4.91
N LEU A 30 -0.37 -2.06 6.14
CA LEU A 30 -0.99 -2.76 7.26
C LEU A 30 -1.38 -1.79 8.38
N ALA A 31 -0.71 -0.63 8.48
CA ALA A 31 -1.00 0.38 9.47
C ALA A 31 -2.43 0.91 9.30
N ASP A 32 -3.15 1.07 10.41
CA ASP A 32 -4.55 1.54 10.46
C ASP A 32 -5.57 0.72 9.65
N GLY A 33 -5.17 -0.46 9.18
CA GLY A 33 -6.00 -1.38 8.43
C GLY A 33 -5.26 -1.95 7.21
N PRO A 34 -5.30 -3.26 6.97
CA PRO A 34 -4.82 -3.81 5.72
C PRO A 34 -5.57 -3.22 4.52
N ASP A 35 -4.91 -3.06 3.38
CA ASP A 35 -5.53 -2.57 2.13
C ASP A 35 -6.89 -3.24 1.80
N ALA A 36 -7.05 -4.52 2.14
CA ALA A 36 -8.29 -5.26 1.91
C ALA A 36 -9.48 -4.71 2.71
N VAL A 37 -9.25 -4.26 3.96
CA VAL A 37 -10.27 -3.64 4.81
C VAL A 37 -10.67 -2.29 4.23
N HIS A 38 -9.70 -1.47 3.84
CA HIS A 38 -9.97 -0.17 3.21
C HIS A 38 -10.74 -0.34 1.90
N ARG A 39 -10.31 -1.26 1.01
CA ARG A 39 -11.04 -1.55 -0.24
C ARG A 39 -12.48 -2.02 0.04
N ARG A 40 -12.68 -2.87 1.04
CA ARG A 40 -14.03 -3.31 1.44
C ARG A 40 -14.88 -2.16 1.94
N GLN A 41 -14.33 -1.27 2.77
CA GLN A 41 -15.05 -0.11 3.29
C GLN A 41 -15.50 0.84 2.16
N VAL A 42 -14.61 1.13 1.22
CA VAL A 42 -14.94 1.92 0.02
C VAL A 42 -16.01 1.21 -0.79
N ALA A 43 -15.84 -0.09 -1.08
CA ALA A 43 -16.80 -0.87 -1.86
C ALA A 43 -18.20 -0.89 -1.22
N ARG A 44 -18.31 -1.09 0.10
CA ARG A 44 -19.62 -1.04 0.81
C ARG A 44 -20.27 0.33 0.70
N THR A 45 -19.48 1.40 0.82
CA THR A 45 -19.99 2.78 0.74
C THR A 45 -20.50 3.10 -0.67
N GLU A 46 -19.77 2.68 -1.69
CA GLU A 46 -20.14 2.90 -3.09
C GLU A 46 -21.32 2.03 -3.53
N LEU A 47 -21.31 0.73 -3.23
CA LEU A 47 -22.37 -0.20 -3.65
C LEU A 47 -23.72 0.09 -2.97
N LYS A 48 -23.72 0.63 -1.74
CA LYS A 48 -24.96 1.03 -1.05
C LYS A 48 -25.80 2.04 -1.84
N LYS A 49 -25.20 2.80 -2.75
CA LYS A 49 -25.92 3.75 -3.62
C LYS A 49 -26.73 3.04 -4.71
N TYR A 50 -26.40 1.79 -5.03
CA TYR A 50 -26.93 1.06 -6.19
C TYR A 50 -27.74 -0.19 -5.82
N THR A 51 -27.68 -0.67 -4.58
CA THR A 51 -28.47 -1.81 -4.09
C THR A 51 -28.89 -1.63 -2.63
N GLN A 52 -30.02 -2.23 -2.24
CA GLN A 52 -30.46 -2.33 -0.84
C GLN A 52 -30.07 -3.66 -0.18
N GLU A 53 -29.35 -4.52 -0.89
CA GLU A 53 -28.83 -5.76 -0.32
C GLU A 53 -27.81 -5.48 0.78
N LYS A 54 -27.84 -6.28 1.85
CA LYS A 54 -26.87 -6.17 2.95
C LYS A 54 -25.53 -6.77 2.50
N VAL A 55 -24.56 -5.90 2.20
CA VAL A 55 -23.14 -6.22 1.93
C VAL A 55 -22.29 -6.16 3.20
#